data_AF-A0A0P7C4Y7-F1
#
_entry.id   AF-A0A0P7C4Y7-F1
#
_cell.length_a   1.000
_cell.length_b   1.000
_cell.length_c   1.000
_cell.angle_alpha   90.00
_cell.angle_beta   90.00
_cell.angle_gamma   90.00
#
_symmetry.space_group_name_H-M   'P 1'
#
loop_
_entity.id
_entity.type
_entity.pdbx_description
1 polymer ?
#
loop_
_entity_poly.entity_id
_entity_poly.type
_entity_poly.pdbx_seq_one_letter_code
_entity_poly.pdbx_strand_id
1 'polypeptide(L)'
;MKSILNFIKRNFELSQNEAKSVLFGLLALVILFLVSITIENITTRKDRQFSFSAYYLPEKELANLNQEKAELIALKASEKKSVQFKAFDPNKISAQELINMGFPRYGANNLVKFRKAGKVYRFKEDVASVYGINEELFEKIEAFIELPSKEDQKTASTYETIFEGFPESEPKKEVFKPKTIEKFDINLAKTEELTQVYGIGKVFADRIVRYRESLGGFYDISQLKNTYGLPDSTYEELIKHVYLETAPIKIKINEVELSDWKAPHLSYSKKKGILAYRKQHGHFSHVDELKKLHILTPEEILAISPYLDFSKSHD
;
A
#
# COMPACT_ATOMS: atom_id res chain seq x y z
N MET A 1 41.61 -51.11 -23.95
CA MET A 1 42.10 -50.85 -22.57
C MET A 1 43.56 -51.29 -22.38
N LYS A 2 43.95 -52.55 -22.65
CA LYS A 2 45.34 -53.03 -22.46
C LYS A 2 46.41 -52.24 -23.25
N SER A 3 46.11 -51.84 -24.48
CA SER A 3 47.02 -51.02 -25.31
C SER A 3 47.31 -49.64 -24.70
N ILE A 4 46.27 -48.94 -24.23
CA ILE A 4 46.37 -47.63 -23.58
C ILE A 4 47.12 -47.74 -22.24
N LEU A 5 46.81 -48.79 -21.46
CA LEU A 5 47.48 -49.02 -20.18
C LEU A 5 48.98 -49.25 -20.36
N ASN A 6 49.37 -50.03 -21.37
CA ASN A 6 50.77 -50.29 -21.70
C ASN A 6 51.49 -49.04 -22.21
N PHE A 7 50.80 -48.18 -22.95
CA PHE A 7 51.33 -46.88 -23.39
C PHE A 7 51.62 -45.95 -22.20
N ILE A 8 50.65 -45.79 -21.28
CA ILE A 8 50.83 -44.96 -20.07
C ILE A 8 51.96 -45.51 -19.20
N LYS A 9 51.96 -46.83 -18.99
CA LYS A 9 53.01 -47.51 -18.20
C LYS A 9 54.40 -47.27 -18.78
N ARG A 10 54.54 -47.35 -20.10
CA ARG A 10 55.84 -47.21 -20.80
C ARG A 10 56.35 -45.78 -20.83
N ASN A 11 55.47 -44.79 -21.00
CA ASN A 11 55.88 -43.39 -21.17
C ASN A 11 56.07 -42.64 -19.86
N PHE A 12 55.50 -43.14 -18.75
CA PHE A 12 55.55 -42.48 -17.44
C PHE A 12 56.21 -43.36 -16.35
N GLU A 13 56.78 -44.51 -16.73
CA GLU A 13 57.46 -45.46 -15.83
C GLU A 13 56.60 -45.92 -14.62
N LEU A 14 55.29 -45.93 -14.79
CA LEU A 14 54.36 -46.21 -13.69
C LEU A 14 54.20 -47.72 -13.44
N SER A 15 53.81 -48.08 -12.20
CA SER A 15 53.35 -49.43 -11.90
C SER A 15 52.01 -49.74 -12.57
N GLN A 16 51.62 -51.03 -12.64
CA GLN A 16 50.32 -51.39 -13.22
C GLN A 16 49.13 -50.76 -12.50
N ASN A 17 49.23 -50.56 -11.18
CA ASN A 17 48.14 -50.01 -10.38
C ASN A 17 48.06 -48.49 -10.53
N GLU A 18 49.20 -47.79 -10.59
CA GLU A 18 49.25 -46.34 -10.86
C GLU A 18 48.73 -46.01 -12.26
N ALA A 19 49.11 -46.78 -13.28
CA ALA A 19 48.62 -46.57 -14.64
C ALA A 19 47.09 -46.76 -14.75
N LYS A 20 46.50 -47.67 -13.95
CA LYS A 20 45.03 -47.82 -13.85
C LYS A 20 44.41 -46.61 -13.16
N SER A 21 44.97 -46.14 -12.05
CA SER A 21 44.48 -44.97 -11.33
C SER A 21 44.49 -43.71 -12.20
N VAL A 22 45.57 -43.49 -12.96
CA VAL A 22 45.66 -42.38 -13.91
C VAL A 22 44.60 -42.50 -15.00
N LEU A 23 44.40 -43.70 -15.56
CA LEU A 23 43.38 -43.93 -16.58
C LEU A 23 41.96 -43.67 -16.05
N PHE A 24 41.63 -44.15 -14.84
CA PHE A 24 40.33 -43.90 -14.22
C PHE A 24 40.13 -42.43 -13.84
N GLY A 25 41.18 -41.75 -13.37
CA GLY A 25 41.14 -40.31 -13.10
C GLY A 25 40.87 -39.48 -14.35
N LEU A 26 41.56 -39.79 -15.46
CA LEU A 26 41.29 -39.16 -16.76
C LEU A 26 39.86 -39.42 -17.26
N LEU A 27 39.38 -40.66 -17.11
CA LEU A 27 38.02 -41.01 -17.49
C LEU A 27 36.97 -40.27 -16.65
N ALA A 28 37.21 -40.10 -15.35
CA ALA A 28 36.36 -39.31 -14.46
C ALA A 28 36.36 -37.83 -14.85
N LEU A 29 37.50 -37.24 -15.21
CA LEU A 29 37.59 -35.86 -15.69
C LEU A 29 36.82 -35.66 -17.01
N VAL A 30 36.90 -36.61 -17.94
CA VAL A 30 36.12 -36.57 -19.19
C VAL A 30 34.62 -36.67 -18.90
N ILE A 31 34.20 -37.51 -17.95
CA ILE A 31 32.80 -37.60 -17.54
C ILE A 31 32.33 -36.28 -16.92
N LEU A 32 33.11 -35.67 -16.02
CA LEU A 32 32.77 -34.37 -15.41
C LEU A 32 32.69 -33.26 -16.47
N PHE A 33 33.58 -33.25 -17.46
CA PHE A 33 33.54 -32.30 -18.57
C PHE A 33 32.29 -32.49 -19.44
N LEU A 34 31.92 -33.73 -19.76
CA LEU A 34 30.68 -34.02 -20.49
C LEU A 34 29.44 -33.63 -19.67
N VAL A 35 29.42 -33.89 -18.36
CA VAL A 35 28.35 -33.46 -17.46
C VAL A 35 28.26 -31.93 -17.43
N SER A 36 29.38 -31.21 -17.38
CA SER A 36 29.41 -29.73 -17.43
C SER A 36 28.76 -29.20 -18.72
N ILE A 37 29.09 -29.78 -19.88
CA ILE A 37 28.48 -29.43 -21.17
C ILE A 37 26.97 -29.72 -21.17
N THR A 38 26.53 -30.82 -20.55
CA THR A 38 25.08 -31.12 -20.44
C THR A 38 24.34 -30.17 -19.51
N ILE A 39 24.93 -29.76 -18.39
CA ILE A 39 24.36 -28.76 -17.46
C ILE A 39 24.24 -27.40 -18.16
N GLU A 40 25.28 -26.96 -18.88
CA GLU A 40 25.26 -25.72 -19.64
C GLU A 40 24.15 -25.72 -20.71
N ASN A 41 23.94 -26.84 -21.42
CA ASN A 41 22.87 -27.00 -22.41
C ASN A 41 21.46 -27.13 -21.79
N ILE A 42 21.32 -27.71 -20.60
CA ILE A 42 20.03 -27.76 -19.88
C ILE A 42 19.66 -26.38 -19.33
N THR A 43 20.65 -25.63 -18.84
CA THR A 43 20.46 -24.28 -18.26
C THR A 43 20.13 -23.27 -19.38
N THR A 44 20.90 -23.27 -20.48
CA THR A 44 20.61 -22.41 -21.64
C THR A 44 19.37 -22.80 -22.46
N ARG A 45 18.85 -24.04 -22.32
CA ARG A 45 17.53 -24.41 -22.89
C ARG A 45 16.36 -23.93 -22.04
N LYS A 46 16.49 -23.84 -20.71
CA LYS A 46 15.43 -23.28 -19.85
C LYS A 46 15.32 -21.76 -19.94
N ASP A 47 16.42 -21.06 -20.22
CA ASP A 47 16.43 -19.60 -20.27
C ASP A 47 16.06 -19.00 -21.64
N ARG A 48 15.91 -19.81 -22.69
CA ARG A 48 15.55 -19.31 -24.03
C ARG A 48 14.05 -19.23 -24.32
N GLN A 49 13.18 -19.51 -23.35
CA GLN A 49 11.73 -19.33 -23.54
C GLN A 49 10.97 -19.11 -22.23
N PHE A 50 11.47 -18.23 -21.34
CA PHE A 50 10.51 -17.51 -20.49
C PHE A 50 9.90 -16.40 -21.34
N SER A 51 8.95 -16.78 -22.19
CA SER A 51 8.22 -15.82 -23.00
C SER A 51 7.46 -14.88 -22.08
N PHE A 52 7.82 -13.61 -22.10
CA PHE A 52 7.10 -12.53 -21.45
C PHE A 52 5.63 -12.44 -21.93
N SER A 53 5.27 -13.15 -23.02
CA SER A 53 3.89 -13.33 -23.49
C SER A 53 2.98 -14.15 -22.56
N ALA A 54 3.52 -14.94 -21.62
CA ALA A 54 2.71 -15.69 -20.66
C ALA A 54 2.11 -14.80 -19.56
N TYR A 55 2.53 -13.53 -19.47
CA TYR A 55 2.04 -12.55 -18.50
C TYR A 55 1.26 -11.40 -19.15
N TYR A 56 1.31 -11.27 -20.48
CA TYR A 56 0.39 -10.42 -21.24
C TYR A 56 -0.82 -11.26 -21.66
N LEU A 57 -1.98 -10.98 -21.08
CA LEU A 57 -3.23 -11.38 -21.71
C LEU A 57 -3.29 -10.69 -23.10
N PRO A 58 -3.45 -11.44 -24.21
CA PRO A 58 -3.67 -10.87 -25.52
C PRO A 58 -4.77 -9.82 -25.47
N GLU A 59 -4.62 -8.71 -26.19
CA GLU A 59 -5.59 -7.59 -26.15
C GLU A 59 -7.04 -8.06 -26.37
N LYS A 60 -7.22 -9.07 -27.22
CA LYS A 60 -8.52 -9.71 -27.48
C LYS A 60 -9.09 -10.43 -26.26
N GLU A 61 -8.25 -11.11 -25.49
CA GLU A 61 -8.65 -11.81 -24.28
C GLU A 61 -8.95 -10.81 -23.15
N LEU A 62 -8.16 -9.74 -23.05
CA LEU A 62 -8.43 -8.61 -22.14
C LEU A 62 -9.74 -7.89 -22.50
N ALA A 63 -10.01 -7.70 -23.79
CA ALA A 63 -11.25 -7.12 -24.30
C ALA A 63 -12.46 -7.99 -23.98
N ASN A 64 -12.35 -9.31 -24.19
CA ASN A 64 -13.40 -10.27 -23.82
C ASN A 64 -13.66 -10.27 -22.31
N LEU A 65 -12.62 -10.23 -21.48
CA LEU A 65 -12.75 -10.19 -20.01
C LEU A 65 -13.36 -8.88 -19.51
N ASN A 66 -13.03 -7.77 -20.17
CA ASN A 66 -13.63 -6.47 -19.91
C ASN A 66 -15.09 -6.43 -20.36
N GLN A 67 -15.42 -7.06 -21.49
CA GLN A 67 -16.79 -7.19 -21.98
C GLN A 67 -17.62 -8.09 -21.05
N GLU A 68 -17.10 -9.24 -20.62
CA GLU A 68 -17.74 -10.13 -19.65
C GLU A 68 -17.95 -9.42 -18.30
N LYS A 69 -16.96 -8.65 -17.83
CA LYS A 69 -17.12 -7.77 -16.66
C LYS A 69 -18.19 -6.70 -16.89
N ALA A 70 -18.22 -6.07 -18.06
CA ALA A 70 -19.21 -5.04 -18.38
C ALA A 70 -20.62 -5.64 -18.44
N GLU A 71 -20.79 -6.84 -19.00
CA GLU A 71 -22.04 -7.58 -19.04
C GLU A 71 -22.47 -8.03 -17.63
N LEU A 72 -21.55 -8.51 -16.78
CA LEU A 72 -21.82 -8.81 -15.36
C LEU A 72 -22.19 -7.56 -14.56
N ILE A 73 -21.56 -6.42 -14.84
CA ILE A 73 -21.90 -5.12 -14.22
C ILE A 73 -23.27 -4.66 -14.72
N ALA A 74 -23.58 -4.83 -16.00
CA ALA A 74 -24.87 -4.47 -16.59
C ALA A 74 -26.01 -5.37 -16.07
N LEU A 75 -25.77 -6.68 -15.92
CA LEU A 75 -26.71 -7.62 -15.29
C LEU A 75 -26.98 -7.22 -13.84
N LYS A 76 -25.93 -6.93 -13.05
CA LYS A 76 -26.05 -6.43 -11.68
C LYS A 76 -26.71 -5.05 -11.58
N ALA A 77 -26.53 -4.21 -12.60
CA ALA A 77 -27.20 -2.91 -12.70
C ALA A 77 -28.68 -3.07 -13.08
N SER A 78 -29.03 -4.08 -13.89
CA SER A 78 -30.41 -4.40 -14.25
C SER A 78 -31.20 -5.07 -13.12
N GLU A 79 -30.50 -5.75 -12.20
CA GLU A 79 -31.06 -6.30 -10.95
C GLU A 79 -31.26 -5.26 -9.84
N LYS A 80 -30.76 -4.03 -9.98
CA LYS A 80 -31.07 -2.96 -9.03
C LYS A 80 -32.55 -2.59 -9.18
N LYS A 81 -33.38 -3.19 -8.32
CA LYS A 81 -34.69 -2.65 -7.93
C LYS A 81 -34.58 -1.13 -7.82
N SER A 82 -35.52 -0.41 -8.43
CA SER A 82 -35.61 1.05 -8.31
C SER A 82 -35.48 1.43 -6.85
N VAL A 83 -34.40 2.15 -6.53
CA VAL A 83 -34.08 2.55 -5.16
C VAL A 83 -35.12 3.59 -4.76
N GLN A 84 -36.10 3.16 -3.98
CA GLN A 84 -37.07 4.07 -3.37
C GLN A 84 -36.52 4.49 -2.02
N PHE A 85 -36.05 5.73 -1.94
CA PHE A 85 -35.72 6.35 -0.66
C PHE A 85 -37.01 6.59 0.13
N LYS A 86 -37.00 6.17 1.40
CA LYS A 86 -38.08 6.42 2.36
C LYS A 86 -37.56 7.34 3.43
N ALA A 87 -38.44 8.13 4.05
CA ALA A 87 -38.08 8.93 5.21
C ALA A 87 -37.51 8.04 6.32
N PHE A 88 -36.42 8.48 6.96
CA PHE A 88 -35.75 7.71 8.01
C PHE A 88 -35.08 8.59 9.07
N ASP A 89 -35.14 8.11 10.32
CA ASP A 89 -34.39 8.63 11.45
C ASP A 89 -33.02 7.91 11.55
N PRO A 90 -31.88 8.60 11.32
CA PRO A 90 -30.55 8.00 11.39
C PRO A 90 -30.21 7.47 12.80
N ASN A 91 -30.86 7.95 13.85
CA ASN A 91 -30.67 7.46 15.21
C ASN A 91 -31.42 6.15 15.48
N LYS A 92 -32.31 5.70 14.59
CA LYS A 92 -33.12 4.48 14.76
C LYS A 92 -32.94 3.43 13.65
N ILE A 93 -32.81 3.84 12.39
CA ILE A 93 -32.82 2.93 11.22
C ILE A 93 -31.72 1.85 11.24
N SER A 94 -32.00 0.61 10.86
CA SER A 94 -30.98 -0.45 10.85
C SER A 94 -30.01 -0.36 9.66
N ALA A 95 -28.84 -1.00 9.79
CA ALA A 95 -27.86 -1.07 8.70
C ALA A 95 -28.43 -1.80 7.46
N GLN A 96 -29.28 -2.80 7.66
CA GLN A 96 -29.88 -3.55 6.55
C GLN A 96 -30.92 -2.71 5.79
N GLU A 97 -31.72 -1.90 6.49
CA GLU A 97 -32.67 -0.98 5.88
C GLU A 97 -31.95 0.12 5.08
N LEU A 98 -30.86 0.67 5.62
CA LEU A 98 -30.00 1.60 4.89
C LEU A 98 -29.44 0.97 3.60
N ILE A 99 -28.92 -0.26 3.67
CA ILE A 99 -28.42 -0.97 2.48
C ILE A 99 -29.54 -1.18 1.44
N ASN A 100 -30.74 -1.53 1.89
CA ASN A 100 -31.89 -1.71 1.00
C ASN A 100 -32.32 -0.39 0.32
N MET A 101 -32.05 0.75 0.97
CA MET A 101 -32.22 2.10 0.40
C MET A 101 -31.02 2.56 -0.46
N GLY A 102 -30.07 1.66 -0.75
CA GLY A 102 -28.96 1.97 -1.65
C GLY A 102 -27.72 2.55 -0.97
N PHE A 103 -27.66 2.58 0.37
CA PHE A 103 -26.44 2.96 1.08
C PHE A 103 -25.36 1.91 0.86
N PRO A 104 -24.09 2.31 0.67
CA PRO A 104 -23.01 1.36 0.67
C PRO A 104 -22.89 0.68 2.04
N ARG A 105 -22.64 -0.63 2.04
CA ARG A 105 -22.58 -1.46 3.25
C ARG A 105 -21.68 -0.88 4.34
N TYR A 106 -20.54 -0.29 3.98
CA TYR A 106 -19.63 0.35 4.94
C TYR A 106 -20.20 1.66 5.52
N GLY A 107 -20.86 2.48 4.71
CA GLY A 107 -21.55 3.70 5.18
C GLY A 107 -22.68 3.38 6.15
N ALA A 108 -23.52 2.40 5.81
CA ALA A 108 -24.60 1.92 6.69
C ALA A 108 -24.08 1.40 8.03
N ASN A 109 -22.99 0.62 8.02
CA ASN A 109 -22.36 0.11 9.23
C ASN A 109 -21.75 1.23 10.09
N ASN A 110 -21.11 2.22 9.46
CA ASN A 110 -20.52 3.35 10.19
C ASN A 110 -21.59 4.20 10.88
N LEU A 111 -22.73 4.42 10.22
CA LEU A 111 -23.87 5.14 10.78
C LEU A 111 -24.38 4.45 12.05
N VAL A 112 -24.61 3.13 11.98
CA VAL A 112 -25.06 2.35 13.14
C VAL A 112 -23.98 2.26 14.23
N LYS A 113 -22.70 2.15 13.85
CA LYS A 113 -21.58 2.09 14.80
C LYS A 113 -21.46 3.37 15.62
N PHE A 114 -21.67 4.53 15.00
CA PHE A 114 -21.61 5.83 15.67
C PHE A 114 -22.63 5.91 16.83
N ARG A 115 -23.88 5.51 16.58
CA ARG A 115 -24.91 5.49 17.64
C ARG A 115 -24.76 4.39 18.67
N LYS A 116 -24.23 3.22 18.29
CA LYS A 116 -23.87 2.17 19.26
C LYS A 116 -22.78 2.62 20.23
N ALA A 117 -21.98 3.61 19.85
CA ALA A 117 -21.00 4.26 20.72
C ALA A 117 -21.59 5.38 21.60
N GLY A 118 -22.92 5.50 21.67
CA GLY A 118 -23.63 6.51 22.49
C GLY A 118 -23.69 7.91 21.86
N LYS A 119 -23.29 8.06 20.60
CA LYS A 119 -23.33 9.35 19.88
C LYS A 119 -24.64 9.50 19.11
N VAL A 120 -25.08 10.74 18.88
CA VAL A 120 -26.38 11.04 18.26
C VAL A 120 -26.18 11.98 17.08
N TYR A 121 -26.85 11.70 15.96
CA TYR A 121 -26.95 12.62 14.82
C TYR A 121 -28.00 13.68 15.15
N ARG A 122 -27.61 14.95 15.10
CA ARG A 122 -28.49 16.07 15.45
C ARG A 122 -29.05 16.77 14.23
N PHE A 123 -28.26 16.79 13.15
CA PHE A 123 -28.59 17.49 11.92
C PHE A 123 -28.43 16.62 10.68
N LYS A 124 -29.09 17.00 9.58
CA LYS A 124 -28.92 16.34 8.28
C LYS A 124 -27.46 16.29 7.85
N GLU A 125 -26.70 17.37 8.05
CA GLU A 125 -25.29 17.45 7.65
C GLU A 125 -24.37 16.56 8.50
N ASP A 126 -24.80 16.13 9.68
CA ASP A 126 -24.05 15.14 10.47
C ASP A 126 -24.08 13.75 9.79
N VAL A 127 -25.13 13.46 9.00
CA VAL A 127 -25.22 12.26 8.16
C VAL A 127 -24.29 12.40 6.95
N ALA A 128 -24.18 13.57 6.33
CA ALA A 128 -23.21 13.83 5.25
C ALA A 128 -21.77 13.55 5.69
N SER A 129 -21.46 13.76 6.98
CA SER A 129 -20.12 13.54 7.55
C SER A 129 -19.78 12.07 7.79
N VAL A 130 -20.71 11.13 7.56
CA VAL A 130 -20.47 9.70 7.78
C VAL A 130 -19.58 9.14 6.68
N TYR A 131 -18.47 8.52 7.08
CA TYR A 131 -17.56 7.87 6.13
C TYR A 131 -18.29 6.81 5.28
N GLY A 132 -18.39 7.10 3.99
CA GLY A 132 -19.10 6.28 3.01
C GLY A 132 -20.42 6.84 2.52
N ILE A 133 -20.81 8.02 2.98
CA ILE A 133 -21.84 8.82 2.33
C ILE A 133 -21.09 9.88 1.52
N ASN A 134 -21.12 9.78 0.20
CA ASN A 134 -20.56 10.80 -0.68
C ASN A 134 -21.61 11.89 -0.95
N GLU A 135 -21.16 13.01 -1.50
CA GLU A 135 -22.01 14.17 -1.82
C GLU A 135 -23.20 13.77 -2.70
N GLU A 136 -22.96 13.02 -3.78
CA GLU A 136 -24.02 12.54 -4.68
C GLU A 136 -25.08 11.68 -3.98
N LEU A 137 -24.69 10.82 -3.02
CA LEU A 137 -25.65 10.05 -2.25
C LEU A 137 -26.39 10.94 -1.27
N PHE A 138 -25.70 11.88 -0.62
CA PHE A 138 -26.29 12.80 0.34
C PHE A 138 -27.38 13.66 -0.29
N GLU A 139 -27.11 14.26 -1.45
CA GLU A 139 -28.08 15.05 -2.22
C GLU A 139 -29.38 14.28 -2.52
N LYS A 140 -29.27 12.97 -2.79
CA LYS A 140 -30.43 12.11 -3.08
C LYS A 140 -31.23 11.74 -1.84
N ILE A 141 -30.60 11.66 -0.67
CA ILE A 141 -31.23 11.21 0.58
C ILE A 141 -31.64 12.35 1.50
N GLU A 142 -31.13 13.57 1.31
CA GLU A 142 -31.28 14.69 2.24
C GLU A 142 -32.75 15.02 2.55
N ALA A 143 -33.61 14.97 1.54
CA ALA A 143 -35.05 15.20 1.69
C ALA A 143 -35.76 14.11 2.53
N PHE A 144 -35.11 12.96 2.70
CA PHE A 144 -35.64 11.81 3.43
C PHE A 144 -35.02 11.63 4.83
N ILE A 145 -34.05 12.45 5.22
CA ILE A 145 -33.48 12.41 6.57
C ILE A 145 -34.41 13.15 7.52
N GLU A 146 -34.93 12.44 8.53
CA GLU A 146 -35.78 12.99 9.60
C GLU A 146 -34.94 13.70 10.67
N LEU A 147 -34.18 14.72 10.27
CA LEU A 147 -33.44 15.64 11.14
C LEU A 147 -33.59 17.07 10.64
N PRO A 148 -33.44 18.10 11.51
CA PRO A 148 -33.35 19.48 11.06
C PRO A 148 -32.06 19.72 10.23
N SER A 149 -32.09 20.63 9.27
CA SER A 149 -30.84 21.17 8.70
C SER A 149 -30.24 22.23 9.63
N LYS A 150 -28.92 22.45 9.53
CA LYS A 150 -28.24 23.55 10.25
C LYS A 150 -28.70 24.92 9.76
N GLU A 151 -29.17 25.00 8.52
CA GLU A 151 -29.74 26.21 7.94
C GLU A 151 -31.12 26.50 8.52
N ASP A 152 -32.01 25.50 8.64
CA ASP A 152 -33.33 25.62 9.26
C ASP A 152 -33.24 26.18 10.69
N GLN A 153 -32.22 25.79 11.46
CA GLN A 153 -31.97 26.35 12.80
C GLN A 153 -31.44 27.79 12.78
N LYS A 154 -30.65 28.19 11.78
CA LYS A 154 -30.23 29.60 11.64
C LYS A 154 -31.41 30.51 11.27
N THR A 155 -32.31 30.02 10.41
CA THR A 155 -33.52 30.76 10.00
C THR A 155 -34.53 30.82 11.15
N ALA A 156 -34.66 29.76 11.95
CA ALA A 156 -35.49 29.73 13.16
C ALA A 156 -34.92 30.62 14.28
N SER A 157 -33.60 30.59 14.51
CA SER A 157 -32.90 31.43 15.50
C SER A 157 -33.04 32.93 15.21
N THR A 158 -33.11 33.34 13.94
CA THR A 158 -33.31 34.75 13.56
C THR A 158 -34.72 35.26 13.90
N TYR A 159 -35.74 34.39 13.94
CA TYR A 159 -37.10 34.74 14.38
C TYR A 159 -37.32 34.58 15.90
N GLU A 160 -36.66 33.61 16.54
CA GLU A 160 -36.76 33.37 17.99
C GLU A 160 -35.95 34.36 18.84
N THR A 161 -34.89 34.98 18.31
CA THR A 161 -34.12 36.01 19.07
C THR A 161 -34.93 37.30 19.33
N ILE A 162 -36.14 37.42 18.77
CA ILE A 162 -37.07 38.54 19.06
C ILE A 162 -37.97 38.25 20.28
N PHE A 163 -38.09 37.01 20.77
CA PHE A 163 -38.95 36.70 21.92
C PHE A 163 -38.35 35.65 22.89
N GLU A 164 -38.00 36.16 24.08
CA GLU A 164 -37.99 35.49 25.39
C GLU A 164 -37.04 34.31 25.69
N GLY A 165 -35.90 34.68 26.29
CA GLY A 165 -35.30 34.15 27.52
C GLY A 165 -35.70 32.77 28.05
N PHE A 166 -34.78 31.80 27.89
CA PHE A 166 -34.49 30.74 28.86
C PHE A 166 -32.97 30.44 28.87
N PRO A 167 -32.40 30.01 30.01
CA PRO A 167 -30.95 29.89 30.17
C PRO A 167 -30.43 28.66 29.41
N GLU A 168 -29.54 28.92 28.47
CA GLU A 168 -28.80 27.92 27.72
C GLU A 168 -27.85 27.17 28.65
N SER A 169 -28.14 25.90 28.95
CA SER A 169 -27.13 25.02 29.53
C SER A 169 -26.13 24.67 28.42
N GLU A 170 -25.08 25.49 28.28
CA GLU A 170 -24.02 25.23 27.31
C GLU A 170 -23.45 23.81 27.50
N PRO A 171 -23.33 23.00 26.43
CA PRO A 171 -22.43 21.87 26.50
C PRO A 171 -21.04 22.43 26.75
N LYS A 172 -20.41 22.07 27.87
CA LYS A 172 -19.02 22.42 28.21
C LYS A 172 -18.12 22.06 27.02
N LYS A 173 -17.90 23.01 26.11
CA LYS A 173 -16.75 23.02 25.24
C LYS A 173 -15.59 23.20 26.20
N GLU A 174 -14.84 22.14 26.44
CA GLU A 174 -13.53 22.30 27.05
C GLU A 174 -12.79 23.32 26.19
N VAL A 175 -12.62 24.52 26.74
CA VAL A 175 -11.87 25.59 26.11
C VAL A 175 -10.46 25.02 25.95
N PHE A 176 -10.13 24.65 24.71
CA PHE A 176 -8.77 24.25 24.34
C PHE A 176 -7.92 25.49 24.57
N LYS A 177 -7.36 25.60 25.78
CA LYS A 177 -6.36 26.63 26.07
C LYS A 177 -5.26 26.42 25.04
N PRO A 178 -4.87 27.44 24.26
CA PRO A 178 -3.82 27.28 23.26
C PRO A 178 -2.53 26.92 23.98
N LYS A 179 -2.27 25.62 24.09
CA LYS A 179 -0.96 25.12 24.49
C LYS A 179 -0.07 25.42 23.30
N THR A 180 0.95 26.23 23.50
CA THR A 180 2.01 26.43 22.50
C THR A 180 2.61 25.05 22.22
N ILE A 181 2.38 24.54 21.02
CA ILE A 181 2.93 23.26 20.56
C ILE A 181 4.36 23.56 20.12
N GLU A 182 5.34 22.93 20.76
CA GLU A 182 6.73 23.01 20.30
C GLU A 182 6.88 22.21 19.00
N LYS A 183 7.73 22.70 18.09
CA LYS A 183 7.99 21.99 16.84
C LYS A 183 8.75 20.69 17.13
N PHE A 184 8.41 19.61 16.43
CA PHE A 184 9.03 18.30 16.61
C PHE A 184 9.42 17.64 15.28
N ASP A 185 10.41 16.74 15.32
CA ASP A 185 10.81 15.95 14.16
C ASP A 185 9.75 14.88 13.89
N ILE A 186 9.12 14.92 12.72
CA ILE A 186 8.09 13.95 12.34
C ILE A 186 8.61 12.49 12.35
N ASN A 187 9.91 12.30 12.09
CA ASN A 187 10.50 10.97 12.07
C ASN A 187 10.76 10.39 13.45
N LEU A 188 10.81 11.21 14.49
CA LEU A 188 10.96 10.78 15.89
C LEU A 188 9.64 10.90 16.68
N ALA A 189 8.68 11.65 16.14
CA ALA A 189 7.40 11.94 16.78
C ALA A 189 6.70 10.68 17.29
N LYS A 190 6.21 10.75 18.52
CA LYS A 190 5.30 9.74 19.08
C LYS A 190 3.85 10.17 18.92
N THR A 191 2.93 9.23 19.14
CA THR A 191 1.49 9.48 19.09
C THR A 191 1.09 10.63 20.01
N GLU A 192 1.73 10.77 21.18
CA GLU A 192 1.44 11.81 22.15
C GLU A 192 1.74 13.22 21.63
N GLU A 193 2.81 13.39 20.86
CA GLU A 193 3.18 14.68 20.24
C GLU A 193 2.22 15.03 19.10
N LEU A 194 1.92 14.05 18.25
CA LEU A 194 0.98 14.20 17.14
C LEU A 194 -0.42 14.59 17.63
N THR A 195 -0.88 14.01 18.74
CA THR A 195 -2.22 14.31 19.29
C THR A 195 -2.37 15.71 19.88
N GLN A 196 -1.28 16.46 20.03
CA GLN A 196 -1.35 17.86 20.46
C GLN A 196 -1.81 18.78 19.34
N VAL A 197 -1.63 18.36 18.08
CA VAL A 197 -2.02 19.13 16.90
C VAL A 197 -3.54 19.07 16.71
N TYR A 198 -4.14 20.24 16.55
CA TYR A 198 -5.58 20.35 16.30
C TYR A 198 -5.98 19.55 15.05
N GLY A 199 -7.06 18.76 15.16
CA GLY A 199 -7.51 17.85 14.10
C GLY A 199 -6.85 16.47 14.11
N ILE A 200 -5.78 16.26 14.88
CA ILE A 200 -5.12 14.95 15.00
C ILE A 200 -5.55 14.25 16.30
N GLY A 201 -6.57 13.41 16.19
CA GLY A 201 -6.91 12.45 17.24
C GLY A 201 -6.02 11.20 17.19
N LYS A 202 -6.16 10.33 18.19
CA LYS A 202 -5.43 9.05 18.31
C LYS A 202 -5.40 8.24 17.01
N VAL A 203 -6.52 8.21 16.27
CA VAL A 203 -6.63 7.46 15.01
C VAL A 203 -5.69 8.00 13.94
N PHE A 204 -5.62 9.33 13.78
CA PHE A 204 -4.74 9.93 12.76
C PHE A 204 -3.28 9.82 13.18
N ALA A 205 -2.97 10.05 14.46
CA ALA A 205 -1.62 9.84 14.98
C ALA A 205 -1.13 8.41 14.74
N ASP A 206 -1.94 7.39 15.07
CA ASP A 206 -1.60 5.98 14.82
C ASP A 206 -1.39 5.70 13.32
N ARG A 207 -2.15 6.33 12.42
CA ARG A 207 -1.98 6.18 10.97
C ARG A 207 -0.71 6.83 10.45
N ILE A 208 -0.38 8.03 10.93
CA ILE A 208 0.86 8.74 10.58
C ILE A 208 2.06 7.88 11.00
N VAL A 209 2.06 7.37 12.24
CA VAL A 209 3.12 6.49 12.75
C VAL A 209 3.26 5.23 11.91
N ARG A 210 2.15 4.52 11.63
CA ARG A 210 2.18 3.31 10.79
C ARG A 210 2.69 3.59 9.38
N TYR A 211 2.29 4.72 8.81
CA TYR A 211 2.71 5.10 7.47
C TYR A 211 4.22 5.41 7.45
N ARG A 212 4.71 6.19 8.41
CA ARG A 212 6.15 6.42 8.64
C ARG A 212 6.92 5.11 8.73
N GLU A 213 6.48 4.18 9.58
CA GLU A 213 7.12 2.87 9.77
C GLU A 213 7.10 2.01 8.49
N SER A 214 6.05 2.11 7.69
CA SER A 214 5.94 1.38 6.42
C SER A 214 6.91 1.88 5.36
N LEU A 215 7.29 3.16 5.42
CA LEU A 215 8.30 3.78 4.56
C LEU A 215 9.73 3.55 5.07
N GLY A 216 9.90 3.43 6.40
CA GLY A 216 11.20 3.48 7.06
C GLY A 216 11.55 4.88 7.60
N GLY A 217 10.57 5.79 7.65
CA GLY A 217 10.75 7.23 7.88
C GLY A 217 10.21 8.03 6.70
N PHE A 218 9.93 9.30 6.90
CA PHE A 218 9.68 10.25 5.83
C PHE A 218 11.02 10.78 5.29
N TYR A 219 11.15 10.94 3.98
CA TYR A 219 12.24 11.71 3.38
C TYR A 219 11.81 13.15 3.04
N ASP A 220 10.50 13.39 2.95
CA ASP A 220 9.92 14.69 2.65
C ASP A 220 8.60 14.87 3.42
N ILE A 221 8.38 16.08 3.96
CA ILE A 221 7.19 16.41 4.75
C ILE A 221 5.89 16.26 3.94
N SER A 222 5.93 16.52 2.63
CA SER A 222 4.77 16.38 1.74
C SER A 222 4.24 14.95 1.67
N GLN A 223 5.06 13.94 2.00
CA GLN A 223 4.61 12.56 2.07
C GLN A 223 3.48 12.38 3.09
N LEU A 224 3.39 13.21 4.14
CA LEU A 224 2.31 13.17 5.12
C LEU A 224 0.92 13.28 4.48
N LYS A 225 0.78 13.97 3.33
CA LYS A 225 -0.48 14.04 2.56
C LYS A 225 -1.01 12.67 2.14
N ASN A 226 -0.11 11.72 1.94
CA ASN A 226 -0.46 10.35 1.55
C ASN A 226 -0.90 9.48 2.72
N THR A 227 -0.93 10.03 3.94
CA THR A 227 -1.47 9.32 5.12
C THR A 227 -2.96 9.06 4.94
N TYR A 228 -3.36 7.80 5.02
CA TYR A 228 -4.72 7.38 4.72
C TYR A 228 -5.80 8.16 5.50
N GLY A 229 -6.63 8.88 4.75
CA GLY A 229 -7.79 9.60 5.25
C GLY A 229 -7.45 10.84 6.08
N LEU A 230 -6.20 11.34 6.03
CA LEU A 230 -5.82 12.60 6.64
C LEU A 230 -6.41 13.76 5.80
N PRO A 231 -7.30 14.61 6.35
CA PRO A 231 -7.83 15.74 5.60
C PRO A 231 -6.75 16.79 5.32
N ASP A 232 -6.87 17.50 4.18
CA ASP A 232 -5.92 18.55 3.81
C ASP A 232 -5.79 19.62 4.90
N SER A 233 -6.90 20.05 5.50
CA SER A 233 -6.88 21.03 6.61
C SER A 233 -6.08 20.55 7.83
N THR A 234 -6.08 19.24 8.10
CA THR A 234 -5.32 18.64 9.20
C THR A 234 -3.85 18.51 8.84
N TYR A 235 -3.54 18.19 7.58
CA TYR A 235 -2.17 18.23 7.07
C TYR A 235 -1.57 19.64 7.15
N GLU A 236 -2.30 20.65 6.67
CA GLU A 236 -1.85 22.05 6.69
C GLU A 236 -1.64 22.56 8.13
N GLU A 237 -2.42 22.07 9.08
CA GLU A 237 -2.20 22.37 10.50
C GLU A 237 -0.95 21.65 11.02
N LEU A 238 -0.76 20.36 10.70
CA LEU A 238 0.39 19.56 11.13
C LEU A 238 1.72 20.14 10.67
N ILE A 239 1.84 20.57 9.42
CA ILE A 239 3.10 21.06 8.86
C ILE A 239 3.62 22.34 9.52
N LYS A 240 2.77 23.07 10.26
CA LYS A 240 3.19 24.24 11.05
C LYS A 240 4.04 23.83 12.27
N HIS A 241 3.83 22.62 12.77
CA HIS A 241 4.39 22.12 14.03
C HIS A 241 5.46 21.05 13.83
N VAL A 242 5.81 20.69 12.58
CA VAL A 242 6.82 19.66 12.32
C VAL A 242 7.99 20.16 11.50
N TYR A 243 9.13 19.51 11.70
CA TYR A 243 10.29 19.57 10.83
C TYR A 243 10.76 18.16 10.49
N LEU A 244 11.75 18.06 9.62
CA LEU A 244 12.34 16.79 9.19
C LEU A 244 13.85 16.92 9.21
N GLU A 245 14.50 16.27 10.18
CA GLU A 245 15.96 16.29 10.35
C GLU A 245 16.52 14.86 10.30
N THR A 246 15.83 13.91 10.95
CA THR A 246 16.20 12.50 10.92
C THR A 246 15.97 11.90 9.54
N ALA A 247 17.02 11.35 8.93
CA ALA A 247 16.93 10.67 7.64
C ALA A 247 16.14 9.35 7.74
N PRO A 248 15.44 8.93 6.67
CA PRO A 248 14.79 7.62 6.64
C PRO A 248 15.80 6.49 6.71
N ILE A 249 15.39 5.37 7.29
CA ILE A 249 16.14 4.13 7.34
C ILE A 249 16.23 3.55 5.93
N LYS A 250 17.46 3.38 5.44
CA LYS A 250 17.72 2.80 4.13
C LYS A 250 17.79 1.28 4.19
N ILE A 251 17.37 0.65 3.11
CA ILE A 251 17.39 -0.79 2.91
C ILE A 251 18.52 -1.14 1.95
N LYS A 252 19.36 -2.11 2.35
CA LYS A 252 20.42 -2.67 1.49
C LYS A 252 19.80 -3.45 0.34
N ILE A 253 19.66 -2.81 -0.82
CA ILE A 253 18.93 -3.39 -1.97
C ILE A 253 19.57 -4.69 -2.48
N ASN A 254 20.88 -4.82 -2.29
CA ASN A 254 21.65 -5.98 -2.72
C ASN A 254 21.48 -7.20 -1.80
N GLU A 255 20.98 -7.00 -0.59
CA GLU A 255 20.90 -8.06 0.44
C GLU A 255 19.46 -8.34 0.87
N VAL A 256 18.54 -7.38 0.68
CA VAL A 256 17.16 -7.50 1.16
C VAL A 256 16.43 -8.69 0.56
N GLU A 257 15.65 -9.38 1.40
CA GLU A 257 14.70 -10.42 0.98
C GLU A 257 13.29 -9.85 0.79
N LEU A 258 12.45 -10.58 0.07
CA LEU A 258 11.12 -10.09 -0.27
C LEU A 258 10.22 -9.88 0.96
N SER A 259 10.37 -10.71 2.00
CA SER A 259 9.66 -10.62 3.28
C SER A 259 9.96 -9.33 4.03
N ASP A 260 11.21 -8.88 3.96
CA ASP A 260 11.74 -7.79 4.78
C ASP A 260 11.67 -6.43 4.06
N TRP A 261 11.40 -6.44 2.75
CA TRP A 261 11.34 -5.22 1.97
C TRP A 261 10.00 -4.47 2.11
N LYS A 262 9.95 -3.61 3.13
CA LYS A 262 8.89 -2.61 3.30
C LYS A 262 9.06 -1.48 2.29
N ALA A 263 8.19 -1.46 1.28
CA ALA A 263 8.17 -0.46 0.20
C ALA A 263 6.72 -0.33 -0.27
N PRO A 264 5.92 0.56 0.34
CA PRO A 264 4.49 0.73 0.07
C PRO A 264 4.21 1.20 -1.37
N HIS A 265 5.17 1.90 -1.97
CA HIS A 265 5.10 2.40 -3.34
C HIS A 265 5.25 1.30 -4.40
N LEU A 266 5.71 0.10 -4.03
CA LEU A 266 5.92 -0.99 -4.97
C LEU A 266 4.95 -2.14 -4.72
N SER A 267 4.33 -2.61 -5.79
CA SER A 267 3.57 -3.86 -5.76
C SER A 267 4.48 -5.06 -5.52
N TYR A 268 3.90 -6.15 -5.01
CA TYR A 268 4.62 -7.40 -4.77
C TYR A 268 5.37 -7.90 -6.01
N SER A 269 4.72 -7.87 -7.19
CA SER A 269 5.33 -8.31 -8.45
C SER A 269 6.54 -7.45 -8.84
N LYS A 270 6.50 -6.14 -8.58
CA LYS A 270 7.62 -5.24 -8.87
C LYS A 270 8.82 -5.54 -7.98
N LYS A 271 8.61 -5.70 -6.66
CA LYS A 271 9.68 -6.12 -5.73
C LYS A 271 10.30 -7.45 -6.16
N LYS A 272 9.47 -8.45 -6.48
CA LYS A 272 9.95 -9.76 -6.96
C LYS A 272 10.76 -9.64 -8.24
N GLY A 273 10.34 -8.78 -9.18
CA GLY A 273 11.06 -8.50 -10.41
C GLY A 273 12.44 -7.89 -10.16
N ILE A 274 12.54 -6.94 -9.22
CA ILE A 274 13.83 -6.33 -8.84
C ILE A 274 14.78 -7.39 -8.24
N LEU A 275 14.29 -8.24 -7.34
CA LEU A 275 15.12 -9.30 -6.74
C LEU A 275 15.55 -10.36 -7.76
N ALA A 276 14.68 -10.68 -8.73
CA ALA A 276 15.02 -11.59 -9.82
C ALA A 276 16.11 -10.98 -10.72
N TYR A 277 15.99 -9.70 -11.06
CA TYR A 277 17.01 -8.98 -11.82
C TYR A 277 18.36 -8.97 -11.09
N ARG A 278 18.36 -8.65 -9.78
CA ARG A 278 19.56 -8.73 -8.93
C ARG A 278 20.22 -10.10 -9.00
N LYS A 279 19.42 -11.18 -8.95
CA LYS A 279 19.93 -12.55 -9.01
C LYS A 279 20.53 -12.90 -10.38
N GLN A 280 19.99 -12.36 -11.47
CA GLN A 280 20.42 -12.65 -12.84
C GLN A 280 21.61 -11.80 -13.30
N HIS A 281 21.64 -10.53 -12.91
CA HIS A 281 22.59 -9.54 -13.41
C HIS A 281 23.63 -9.11 -12.38
N GLY A 282 23.48 -9.55 -11.12
CA GLY A 282 24.36 -9.17 -10.02
C GLY A 282 23.85 -7.95 -9.25
N HIS A 283 24.72 -7.39 -8.42
CA HIS A 283 24.38 -6.28 -7.52
C HIS A 283 24.14 -4.98 -8.29
N PHE A 284 23.22 -4.18 -7.78
CA PHE A 284 23.05 -2.79 -8.22
C PHE A 284 24.14 -1.93 -7.58
N SER A 285 24.80 -1.09 -8.37
CA SER A 285 25.83 -0.17 -7.89
C SER A 285 25.29 1.25 -7.67
N HIS A 286 24.24 1.63 -8.41
CA HIS A 286 23.58 2.94 -8.27
C HIS A 286 22.11 2.88 -8.73
N VAL A 287 21.35 3.93 -8.39
CA VAL A 287 19.91 4.00 -8.65
C VAL A 287 19.52 3.93 -10.12
N ASP A 288 20.34 4.44 -11.06
CA ASP A 288 19.98 4.42 -12.49
C ASP A 288 19.93 3.01 -13.07
N GLU A 289 20.57 2.03 -12.43
CA GLU A 289 20.46 0.64 -12.85
C GLU A 289 19.02 0.11 -12.72
N LEU A 290 18.22 0.68 -11.81
CA LEU A 290 16.80 0.36 -11.70
C LEU A 290 16.00 0.82 -12.93
N LYS A 291 16.49 1.80 -13.70
CA LYS A 291 15.85 2.24 -14.95
C LYS A 291 15.92 1.19 -16.05
N LYS A 292 16.85 0.23 -15.95
CA LYS A 292 16.93 -0.92 -16.87
C LYS A 292 15.73 -1.87 -16.71
N LEU A 293 15.01 -1.78 -15.59
CA LEU A 293 13.81 -2.56 -15.34
C LEU A 293 12.57 -1.81 -15.85
N HIS A 294 12.09 -2.20 -17.04
CA HIS A 294 10.86 -1.64 -17.64
C HIS A 294 9.58 -1.83 -16.81
N ILE A 295 9.64 -2.64 -15.74
CA ILE A 295 8.53 -2.82 -14.80
C ILE A 295 8.37 -1.67 -13.81
N LEU A 296 9.36 -0.78 -13.68
CA LEU A 296 9.35 0.38 -12.79
C LEU A 296 9.11 1.65 -13.58
N THR A 297 8.24 2.51 -13.06
CA THR A 297 8.07 3.86 -13.62
C THR A 297 9.13 4.81 -13.05
N PRO A 298 9.43 5.93 -13.73
CA PRO A 298 10.33 6.95 -13.20
C PRO A 298 9.90 7.47 -11.82
N GLU A 299 8.60 7.64 -11.60
CA GLU A 299 8.02 8.11 -10.33
C GLU A 299 8.27 7.10 -9.20
N GLU A 300 8.13 5.81 -9.49
CA GLU A 300 8.41 4.75 -8.51
C GLU A 300 9.89 4.70 -8.14
N ILE A 301 10.78 4.86 -9.12
CA ILE A 301 12.24 4.92 -8.88
C ILE A 301 12.58 6.13 -8.00
N LEU A 302 12.00 7.29 -8.30
CA LEU A 302 12.17 8.49 -7.49
C LEU A 302 11.62 8.30 -6.07
N ALA A 303 10.46 7.67 -5.92
CA ALA A 303 9.84 7.44 -4.62
C ALA A 303 10.64 6.47 -3.73
N ILE A 304 11.28 5.44 -4.30
CA ILE A 304 12.07 4.48 -3.53
C ILE A 304 13.53 4.91 -3.34
N SER A 305 14.08 5.73 -4.23
CA SER A 305 15.51 6.12 -4.23
C SER A 305 16.03 6.59 -2.85
N PRO A 306 15.33 7.45 -2.09
CA PRO A 306 15.80 7.90 -0.77
C PRO A 306 15.97 6.78 0.25
N TYR A 307 15.32 5.64 0.02
CA TYR A 307 15.25 4.49 0.94
C TYR A 307 16.18 3.35 0.53
N LEU A 308 16.99 3.51 -0.51
CA LEU A 308 17.89 2.46 -0.99
C LEU A 308 19.34 2.73 -0.61
N ASP A 309 20.00 1.68 -0.13
CA ASP A 309 21.44 1.63 0.08
C ASP A 309 22.04 0.59 -0.88
N PHE A 310 23.01 1.05 -1.69
CA PHE A 310 23.72 0.25 -2.69
C PHE A 310 25.07 -0.27 -2.18
N SER A 311 25.47 0.08 -0.95
CA SER A 311 26.71 -0.37 -0.33
C SER A 311 26.76 -1.89 -0.13
N LYS A 312 27.98 -2.41 0.03
CA LYS A 312 28.22 -3.82 0.40
C LYS A 312 28.33 -3.93 1.92
N SER A 313 27.92 -5.05 2.50
CA SER A 313 28.11 -5.36 3.94
C SER A 313 29.56 -5.43 4.44
N HIS A 314 30.57 -5.26 3.58
CA HIS A 314 31.99 -5.40 3.94
C HIS A 314 32.86 -4.17 3.63
N ASP A 315 32.25 -3.01 3.40
CA ASP A 315 32.95 -1.71 3.37
C ASP A 315 32.45 -0.81 4.50
#